data_AF-A0A822BNZ7-F1
#
_entry.id   AF-A0A822BNZ7-F1
#
_cell.length_a   1.000
_cell.length_b   1.000
_cell.length_c   1.000
_cell.angle_alpha   90.00
_cell.angle_beta   90.00
_cell.angle_gamma   90.00
#
_symmetry.space_group_name_H-M   'P 1'
#
loop_
_entity.id
_entity.type
_entity.pdbx_description
1 polymer ?
#
loop_
_entity_poly.entity_id
_entity_poly.type
_entity_poly.pdbx_seq_one_letter_code
_entity_poly.pdbx_strand_id
1 'polypeptide(L)'
;MNKPEWLWIAVGCIAASINGAREPAYSIIQTKLATIFQECDENVQKRKVFLNIVLFLVCGLITLTLHYIQGYAFAQSGEALTKRLRSKTFRAILRQEIAYFDQEKHSTGALCARLATEASAVQNASGVRF
;
A
#
# COMPACT_ATOMS: atom_id res chain seq x y z
N MET A 1 -7.20 -15.69 19.02
CA MET A 1 -7.04 -14.23 19.22
C MET A 1 -6.09 -13.72 18.13
N ASN A 2 -6.40 -12.61 17.41
CA ASN A 2 -5.71 -12.03 16.21
C ASN A 2 -6.04 -12.54 14.79
N LYS A 3 -7.10 -13.34 14.60
CA LYS A 3 -7.41 -13.91 13.27
C LYS A 3 -7.88 -12.93 12.16
N PRO A 4 -8.52 -11.77 12.41
CA PRO A 4 -9.15 -11.01 11.32
C PRO A 4 -8.25 -9.97 10.63
N GLU A 5 -7.15 -9.50 11.25
CA GLU A 5 -6.28 -8.46 10.66
C GLU A 5 -5.10 -9.02 9.88
N TRP A 6 -4.64 -10.24 10.19
CA TRP A 6 -3.54 -10.87 9.45
C TRP A 6 -3.89 -11.11 7.99
N LEU A 7 -5.17 -11.35 7.67
CA LEU A 7 -5.62 -11.51 6.30
C LEU A 7 -5.43 -10.22 5.48
N TRP A 8 -5.69 -9.07 6.09
CA TRP A 8 -5.50 -7.76 5.45
C TRP A 8 -4.01 -7.41 5.27
N ILE A 9 -3.17 -7.76 6.26
CA ILE A 9 -1.71 -7.61 6.16
C ILE A 9 -1.16 -8.54 5.07
N ALA A 10 -1.64 -9.78 4.99
CA ALA A 10 -1.25 -10.74 3.97
C ALA A 10 -1.67 -10.28 2.56
N VAL A 11 -2.89 -9.78 2.40
CA VAL A 11 -3.36 -9.14 1.15
C VAL A 11 -2.47 -7.95 0.79
N GLY A 12 -2.08 -7.14 1.76
CA GLY A 12 -1.14 -6.04 1.58
C GLY A 12 0.25 -6.48 1.10
N CYS A 13 0.82 -7.52 1.69
CA CYS A 13 2.11 -8.09 1.26
C CYS A 13 2.07 -8.68 -0.15
N ILE A 14 0.97 -9.36 -0.50
CA ILE A 14 0.75 -9.90 -1.84
C ILE A 14 0.67 -8.75 -2.86
N ALA A 15 -0.09 -7.71 -2.54
CA ALA A 15 -0.26 -6.56 -3.40
C ALA A 15 1.06 -5.76 -3.58
N ALA A 16 1.84 -5.59 -2.52
CA ALA A 16 3.18 -5.00 -2.58
C ALA A 16 4.14 -5.81 -3.47
N SER A 17 4.10 -7.14 -3.37
CA SER A 17 4.92 -8.03 -4.21
C SER A 17 4.57 -7.91 -5.69
N ILE A 18 3.27 -7.78 -6.01
CA ILE A 18 2.78 -7.58 -7.38
C ILE A 18 3.23 -6.22 -7.93
N ASN A 19 3.19 -5.16 -7.12
CA ASN A 19 3.70 -3.85 -7.54
C ASN A 19 5.21 -3.84 -7.75
N GLY A 20 5.98 -4.59 -6.97
CA GLY A 20 7.42 -4.75 -7.21
C GLY A 20 7.72 -5.46 -8.54
N ALA A 21 6.88 -6.43 -8.93
CA ALA A 21 7.02 -7.15 -10.21
C ALA A 21 6.54 -6.35 -11.43
N ARG A 22 5.75 -5.29 -11.22
CA ARG A 22 5.26 -4.39 -12.27
C ARG A 22 6.42 -3.66 -12.97
N GLU A 23 7.34 -3.07 -12.21
CA GLU A 23 8.46 -2.29 -12.76
C GLU A 23 9.37 -3.07 -13.74
N PRO A 24 9.85 -4.30 -13.41
CA PRO A 24 10.63 -5.08 -14.36
C PRO A 24 9.82 -5.51 -15.59
N ALA A 25 8.51 -5.77 -15.44
CA ALA A 25 7.65 -6.09 -16.58
C ALA A 25 7.56 -4.90 -17.57
N TYR A 26 7.43 -3.67 -17.08
CA TYR A 26 7.47 -2.47 -17.93
C TYR A 26 8.82 -2.29 -18.61
N SER A 27 9.92 -2.53 -17.89
CA SER A 27 11.28 -2.44 -18.45
C SER A 27 11.47 -3.39 -19.65
N ILE A 28 11.02 -4.64 -19.54
CA ILE A 28 11.12 -5.63 -20.63
C ILE A 28 10.35 -5.17 -21.88
N ILE A 29 9.15 -4.61 -21.72
CA ILE A 29 8.34 -4.10 -22.84
C ILE A 29 9.07 -2.95 -23.53
N GLN A 30 9.67 -2.04 -22.76
CA GLN A 30 10.42 -0.90 -23.29
C GLN A 30 11.68 -1.35 -24.04
N THR A 31 12.41 -2.34 -23.52
CA THR A 31 13.56 -2.93 -24.23
C THR A 31 13.13 -3.57 -25.55
N LYS A 32 12.03 -4.34 -25.57
CA LYS A 32 11.49 -4.93 -26.80
C LYS A 32 11.12 -3.87 -27.83
N LEU A 33 10.50 -2.78 -27.39
CA LEU A 33 10.15 -1.66 -28.26
C LEU A 33 11.40 -1.03 -28.88
N ALA A 34 12.45 -0.80 -28.09
CA ALA A 34 13.73 -0.28 -28.56
C ALA A 34 14.39 -1.19 -29.61
N THR A 35 14.33 -2.52 -29.43
CA THR A 35 14.85 -3.48 -30.41
C THR A 35 14.08 -3.45 -31.74
N ILE A 36 12.74 -3.31 -31.69
CA ILE A 36 11.90 -3.24 -32.90
C ILE A 36 12.19 -1.98 -33.72
N PHE A 37 12.59 -0.87 -33.07
CA PHE A 37 12.99 0.35 -33.77
C PHE A 37 14.30 0.21 -34.56
N GLN A 38 15.12 -0.80 -34.26
CA GLN A 38 16.37 -1.06 -34.99
C GLN A 38 16.16 -1.94 -36.23
N GLU A 39 14.95 -2.44 -36.47
CA GLU A 39 14.66 -3.36 -37.54
C GLU A 39 14.50 -2.60 -38.88
N CYS A 40 15.24 -2.98 -39.91
CA CYS A 40 15.28 -2.26 -41.20
C CYS A 40 14.02 -2.41 -42.07
N ASP A 41 13.09 -3.31 -41.71
CA ASP A 41 11.91 -3.61 -42.51
C ASP A 41 10.66 -2.87 -41.97
N GLU A 42 10.24 -1.83 -42.69
CA GLU A 42 9.21 -0.87 -42.25
C GLU A 42 7.83 -1.53 -42.04
N ASN A 43 7.47 -2.51 -42.87
CA ASN A 43 6.17 -3.18 -42.78
C ASN A 43 6.09 -4.09 -41.54
N VAL A 44 7.18 -4.79 -41.24
CA VAL A 44 7.28 -5.67 -40.06
C VAL A 44 7.36 -4.84 -38.78
N GLN A 45 8.08 -3.72 -38.81
CA GLN A 45 8.21 -2.77 -37.70
C GLN A 45 6.84 -2.22 -37.27
N LYS A 46 6.03 -1.68 -38.20
CA LYS A 46 4.70 -1.10 -37.88
C LYS A 46 3.78 -2.12 -37.21
N ARG A 47 3.78 -3.37 -37.68
CA ARG A 47 2.94 -4.44 -37.10
C ARG A 47 3.41 -4.86 -35.71
N LYS A 48 4.72 -5.00 -35.48
CA LYS A 48 5.28 -5.32 -34.16
C LYS A 48 5.09 -4.19 -33.16
N VAL A 49 5.23 -2.93 -33.59
CA VAL A 49 4.98 -1.75 -32.74
C VAL A 49 3.52 -1.68 -32.32
N PHE A 50 2.57 -1.84 -33.26
CA PHE A 50 1.15 -1.82 -32.95
C PHE A 50 0.76 -2.88 -31.91
N LEU A 51 1.24 -4.12 -32.08
CA LEU A 51 1.01 -5.20 -31.10
C LEU A 51 1.57 -4.87 -29.71
N ASN A 52 2.78 -4.28 -29.63
CA ASN A 52 3.37 -3.89 -28.35
C ASN A 52 2.62 -2.73 -27.68
N ILE A 53 2.13 -1.74 -28.44
CA ILE A 53 1.32 -0.64 -27.91
C ILE A 53 0.00 -1.17 -27.33
N VAL A 54 -0.68 -2.08 -28.05
CA VAL A 54 -1.91 -2.71 -27.56
C VAL A 54 -1.63 -3.49 -26.27
N LEU A 55 -0.55 -4.26 -26.22
CA LEU A 55 -0.16 -5.01 -25.03
C LEU A 55 0.17 -4.09 -23.84
N PHE A 56 0.85 -2.98 -24.09
CA PHE A 56 1.15 -1.95 -23.08
C PHE A 56 -0.14 -1.30 -22.53
N LEU A 57 -1.10 -0.99 -23.40
CA LEU A 57 -2.39 -0.40 -23.01
C LEU A 57 -3.17 -1.36 -22.09
N VAL A 58 -3.25 -2.64 -22.46
CA VAL A 58 -3.93 -3.68 -21.67
C VAL A 58 -3.24 -3.87 -20.33
N CYS A 59 -1.91 -3.97 -20.30
CA CYS A 59 -1.14 -4.05 -19.06
C CYS A 59 -1.36 -2.82 -18.16
N GLY A 60 -1.44 -1.62 -18.75
CA GLY A 60 -1.73 -0.37 -18.05
C GLY A 60 -3.09 -0.39 -17.35
N LEU A 61 -4.13 -0.82 -18.08
CA LEU A 61 -5.49 -0.95 -17.53
C LEU A 61 -5.53 -1.94 -16.36
N ILE A 62 -4.93 -3.12 -16.53
CA ILE A 62 -4.84 -4.14 -15.47
C ILE A 62 -4.14 -3.53 -14.24
N THR A 63 -2.98 -2.92 -14.44
CA THR A 63 -2.19 -2.37 -13.34
C THR A 63 -2.91 -1.24 -12.60
N LEU A 64 -3.65 -0.40 -13.31
CA LEU A 64 -4.48 0.65 -12.72
C LEU A 64 -5.57 0.06 -11.82
N THR A 65 -6.27 -0.98 -12.29
CA THR A 65 -7.29 -1.66 -11.47
C THR A 65 -6.68 -2.31 -10.23
N LEU A 66 -5.52 -2.97 -10.35
CA LEU A 66 -4.83 -3.53 -9.19
C LEU A 66 -4.40 -2.47 -8.18
N HIS A 67 -3.82 -1.34 -8.64
CA HIS A 67 -3.44 -0.24 -7.75
C HIS A 67 -4.65 0.35 -7.03
N TYR A 68 -5.78 0.49 -7.72
CA TYR A 68 -7.01 0.99 -7.12
C TYR A 68 -7.53 0.05 -6.03
N ILE A 69 -7.60 -1.25 -6.31
CA ILE A 69 -8.04 -2.27 -5.34
C ILE A 69 -7.08 -2.34 -4.15
N GLN A 70 -5.77 -2.31 -4.42
CA GLN A 70 -4.75 -2.30 -3.37
C GLN A 70 -4.88 -1.07 -2.48
N GLY A 71 -4.99 0.13 -3.07
CA GLY A 71 -5.16 1.38 -2.33
C GLY A 71 -6.42 1.34 -1.45
N TYR A 72 -7.54 0.86 -2.00
CA TYR A 72 -8.78 0.69 -1.25
C TYR A 72 -8.64 -0.31 -0.10
N ALA A 73 -8.04 -1.47 -0.34
CA ALA A 73 -7.81 -2.49 0.69
C ALA A 73 -6.91 -1.98 1.82
N PHE A 74 -5.84 -1.25 1.50
CA PHE A 74 -4.96 -0.64 2.49
C PHE A 74 -5.66 0.49 3.26
N ALA A 75 -6.47 1.32 2.60
CA ALA A 75 -7.24 2.37 3.26
C ALA A 75 -8.22 1.79 4.29
N GLN A 76 -8.99 0.77 3.89
CA GLN A 76 -9.93 0.09 4.78
C GLN A 76 -9.22 -0.60 5.97
N SER A 77 -8.07 -1.21 5.70
CA SER A 77 -7.24 -1.84 6.74
C SER A 77 -6.71 -0.82 7.74
N GLY A 78 -6.27 0.35 7.25
CA GLY A 78 -5.81 1.46 8.08
C GLY A 78 -6.90 2.02 8.98
N GLU A 79 -8.12 2.17 8.46
CA GLU A 79 -9.26 2.65 9.24
C GLU A 79 -9.64 1.66 10.35
N ALA A 80 -9.71 0.36 10.03
CA ALA A 80 -10.01 -0.69 10.99
C ALA A 80 -8.96 -0.77 12.11
N LEU A 81 -7.68 -0.65 11.77
CA LEU A 81 -6.57 -0.62 12.72
C LEU A 81 -6.68 0.59 13.65
N THR A 82 -6.91 1.78 13.10
CA THR A 82 -7.07 3.04 13.84
C THR A 82 -8.23 2.97 14.83
N LYS A 83 -9.38 2.43 14.41
CA LYS A 83 -10.58 2.29 15.26
C LYS A 83 -10.31 1.37 16.46
N ARG A 84 -9.59 0.27 16.25
CA ARG A 84 -9.22 -0.67 17.32
C ARG A 84 -8.19 -0.09 18.29
N LEU A 85 -7.19 0.60 17.77
CA LEU A 85 -6.22 1.32 18.59
C LEU A 85 -6.93 2.33 19.49
N ARG A 86 -7.80 3.18 18.95
CA ARG A 86 -8.60 4.13 19.76
C ARG A 86 -9.40 3.43 20.85
N SER A 87 -10.07 2.32 20.55
CA SER A 87 -10.87 1.58 21.54
C SER A 87 -10.01 0.96 22.65
N LYS A 88 -8.87 0.34 22.29
CA LYS A 88 -7.93 -0.22 23.28
C LYS A 88 -7.30 0.86 24.16
N THR A 89 -6.88 1.98 23.57
CA THR A 89 -6.30 3.10 24.30
C THR A 89 -7.31 3.69 25.28
N PHE A 90 -8.56 3.90 24.86
CA PHE A 90 -9.61 4.40 25.74
C PHE A 90 -9.90 3.45 26.91
N ARG A 91 -9.95 2.14 26.64
CA ARG A 91 -10.13 1.11 27.69
C ARG A 91 -8.94 1.06 28.67
N ALA A 92 -7.71 1.22 28.16
CA ALA A 92 -6.51 1.24 28.98
C ALA A 92 -6.47 2.47 29.90
N ILE A 93 -6.78 3.65 29.35
CA ILE A 93 -6.91 4.90 30.11
C ILE A 93 -7.91 4.76 31.27
N LEU A 94 -9.09 4.16 31.02
CA LEU A 94 -10.11 3.96 32.05
C LEU A 94 -9.72 2.97 33.16
N ARG A 95 -8.68 2.15 32.97
CA ARG A 95 -8.20 1.15 33.94
C ARG A 95 -6.99 1.60 34.73
N GLN A 96 -6.46 2.79 34.47
CA GLN A 96 -5.22 3.26 35.07
C GLN A 96 -5.49 3.98 36.41
N GLU A 97 -4.60 3.80 37.38
CA GLU A 97 -4.74 4.37 38.72
C GLU A 97 -4.58 5.90 38.72
N ILE A 98 -5.24 6.60 39.64
CA ILE A 98 -5.24 8.07 39.70
C ILE A 98 -3.82 8.64 39.83
N ALA A 99 -2.92 7.96 40.55
CA ALA A 99 -1.52 8.35 40.70
C ALA A 99 -0.72 8.32 39.37
N TYR A 100 -1.18 7.58 38.36
CA TYR A 100 -0.57 7.59 37.03
C TYR A 100 -0.87 8.88 36.26
N PHE A 101 -2.02 9.51 36.52
CA PHE A 101 -2.40 10.79 35.90
C PHE A 101 -1.75 12.00 36.55
N ASP A 102 -1.15 11.82 37.72
CA ASP A 102 -0.49 12.88 38.49
C ASP A 102 0.94 13.18 37.98
N GLN A 103 1.50 12.32 37.12
CA GLN A 103 2.76 12.58 36.42
C GLN A 103 2.49 13.39 35.14
N GLU A 104 3.05 14.60 35.02
CA GLU A 104 2.88 15.49 33.84
C GLU A 104 3.22 14.81 32.49
N LYS A 105 4.11 13.81 32.49
CA LYS A 105 4.48 13.02 31.30
C LYS A 105 3.44 11.98 30.86
N HIS A 106 2.51 11.61 31.74
CA HIS A 106 1.58 10.48 31.57
C HIS A 106 0.12 10.92 31.45
N SER A 107 -0.11 12.21 31.19
CA SER A 107 -1.45 12.74 30.91
C SER A 107 -2.12 11.96 29.77
N THR A 108 -3.41 11.63 29.95
CA THR A 108 -4.25 10.88 29.00
C THR A 108 -4.10 11.37 27.57
N GLY A 109 -4.01 12.70 27.38
CA GLY A 109 -3.83 13.34 26.10
C GLY A 109 -2.47 13.04 25.45
N ALA A 110 -1.39 13.02 26.23
CA ALA A 110 -0.04 12.76 25.75
C ALA A 110 0.20 11.29 25.35
N LEU A 111 -0.37 10.34 26.10
CA LEU A 111 -0.35 8.91 25.71
C LEU A 111 -1.24 8.62 24.51
N CYS A 112 -2.44 9.20 24.46
CA CYS A 112 -3.34 9.04 23.31
C CYS A 112 -2.73 9.68 22.05
N ALA A 113 -2.10 10.84 22.19
CA ALA A 113 -1.34 11.48 21.13
C ALA A 113 -0.16 10.62 20.69
N ARG A 114 0.69 10.13 21.61
CA ARG A 114 1.82 9.25 21.25
C ARG A 114 1.37 7.96 20.57
N LEU A 115 0.33 7.28 21.07
CA LEU A 115 -0.18 6.08 20.40
C LEU A 115 -0.81 6.40 19.04
N ALA A 116 -1.49 7.54 18.89
CA ALA A 116 -2.02 7.98 17.60
C ALA A 116 -0.89 8.37 16.64
N THR A 117 0.19 8.96 17.13
CA THR A 117 1.40 9.26 16.35
C THR A 117 2.14 8.00 15.96
N GLU A 118 2.27 7.00 16.84
CA GLU A 118 2.89 5.72 16.51
C GLU A 118 2.01 4.85 15.60
N ALA A 119 0.69 4.86 15.79
CA ALA A 119 -0.26 4.22 14.88
C ALA A 119 -0.22 4.87 13.49
N SER A 120 -0.21 6.21 13.44
CA SER A 120 -0.04 6.96 12.19
C SER A 120 1.34 6.76 11.59
N ALA A 121 2.40 6.63 12.40
CA ALA A 121 3.76 6.37 11.93
C ALA A 121 3.88 4.96 11.35
N VAL A 122 3.23 3.97 11.97
CA VAL A 122 3.13 2.60 11.44
C VAL A 122 2.26 2.58 10.18
N GLN A 123 1.18 3.36 10.11
CA GLN A 123 0.38 3.53 8.89
C GLN A 123 1.17 4.19 7.75
N ASN A 124 1.97 5.21 8.06
CA ASN A 124 2.88 5.86 7.13
C ASN A 124 4.05 4.95 6.71
N ALA A 125 4.52 4.08 7.61
CA ALA A 125 5.58 3.11 7.34
C ALA A 125 5.05 1.86 6.59
N SER A 126 3.78 1.50 6.77
CA SER A 126 3.11 0.36 6.10
C SER A 126 2.56 0.68 4.72
N GLY A 127 2.88 1.86 4.17
CA GLY A 127 2.95 2.04 2.72
C GLY A 127 1.88 2.91 2.08
N VAL A 128 1.18 3.78 2.83
CA VAL A 128 0.39 4.85 2.21
C VAL A 128 1.22 6.13 2.17
N ARG A 129 2.18 6.17 1.26
CA ARG A 129 2.79 7.42 0.80
C ARG A 129 2.17 7.74 -0.54
N PHE A 130 1.29 8.74 -0.55
CA PHE A 130 0.93 9.44 -1.79
C PHE A 130 2.17 10.12 -2.37
#